data_AF-A0A4U1FIF1-F1
#
_entry.id   AF-A0A4U1FIF1-F1
#
_cell.length_a   1.000
_cell.length_b   1.000
_cell.length_c   1.000
_cell.angle_alpha   90.00
_cell.angle_beta   90.00
_cell.angle_gamma   90.00
#
_symmetry.space_group_name_H-M   'P 1'
#
loop_
_entity.id
_entity.type
_entity.pdbx_description
1 polymer ?
#
loop_
_entity_poly.entity_id
_entity_poly.type
_entity_poly.pdbx_seq_one_letter_code
_entity_poly.pdbx_strand_id
1 'polypeptide(L)'
;MNYGFFLLKLSPKQWQIQQAMKRVSKNKENVNVKLPSIMTTKPRKTTTPTLEQKKSSLSNRAESISSEDSLEFFLDDDMDYDLEPELYFKEPEELLQVLTELEEQNLTLVQYSQDVDENLEDVNKREKLIQDKINTNIEFLLEHKEMLKANCVREEEKAAELELRSRLFSFGECNSDAQEKLIDSLSKKINQVYKVCIGDAEVGSLNPVQKLVKVESRLVELSDLIESIPKENVEAIERMKQKERRQKLREEKVKEKQKHQKERLKTALERAGAQPKKKLGRQLIYRSKPPSGNKRELLLVKDTRTKSLEEEYFFT
;
A
#
# COMPACT_ATOMS: atom_id res chain seq x y z
N MET A 1 -18.20 -61.68 -69.03
CA MET A 1 -18.95 -61.58 -67.76
C MET A 1 -20.44 -61.56 -68.09
N ASN A 2 -21.23 -62.53 -67.62
CA ASN A 2 -22.68 -62.48 -67.84
C ASN A 2 -23.30 -61.43 -66.92
N TYR A 3 -24.04 -60.49 -67.51
CA TYR A 3 -24.69 -59.36 -66.81
C TYR A 3 -25.56 -59.81 -65.62
N GLY A 4 -26.21 -60.98 -65.73
CA GLY A 4 -27.02 -61.54 -64.64
C GLY A 4 -26.21 -61.88 -63.37
N PHE A 5 -24.97 -62.34 -63.48
CA PHE A 5 -24.12 -62.59 -62.31
C PHE A 5 -23.65 -61.31 -61.62
N PHE A 6 -23.47 -60.23 -62.39
CA PHE A 6 -23.15 -58.91 -61.84
C PHE A 6 -24.32 -58.37 -61.01
N LEU A 7 -25.55 -58.44 -61.53
CA LEU A 7 -26.74 -58.04 -60.80
C LEU A 7 -27.01 -58.91 -59.56
N LEU A 8 -26.68 -60.21 -59.62
CA LEU A 8 -26.74 -61.10 -58.47
C LEU A 8 -25.79 -60.64 -57.35
N LYS A 9 -24.56 -60.20 -57.68
CA LYS A 9 -23.61 -59.65 -56.69
C LYS A 9 -24.08 -58.34 -56.05
N LEU A 10 -24.83 -57.51 -56.79
CA LEU A 10 -25.38 -56.24 -56.31
C LEU A 10 -26.70 -56.37 -55.55
N SER A 11 -27.37 -57.53 -55.63
CA SER A 11 -28.62 -57.76 -54.91
C SER A 11 -28.42 -57.78 -53.39
N PRO A 12 -29.45 -57.53 -52.56
CA PRO A 12 -29.30 -57.55 -51.11
C PRO A 12 -28.75 -58.89 -50.58
N LYS A 13 -27.78 -58.85 -49.65
CA LYS A 13 -27.11 -60.05 -49.10
C LYS A 13 -28.10 -61.10 -48.57
N GLN A 14 -29.17 -60.66 -47.92
CA GLN A 14 -30.21 -61.56 -47.40
C GLN A 14 -30.91 -62.33 -48.53
N TRP A 15 -31.15 -61.68 -49.68
CA TRP A 15 -31.76 -62.30 -50.84
C TRP A 15 -30.78 -63.25 -51.55
N GLN A 16 -29.49 -62.88 -51.67
CA GLN A 16 -28.45 -63.78 -52.20
C GLN A 16 -28.37 -65.10 -51.42
N ILE A 17 -28.40 -65.02 -50.09
CA ILE A 17 -28.36 -66.19 -49.20
C ILE A 17 -29.59 -67.08 -49.40
N GLN A 18 -30.78 -66.49 -49.50
CA GLN A 18 -32.02 -67.25 -49.78
C GLN A 18 -31.95 -67.97 -51.12
N GLN A 19 -31.41 -67.34 -52.16
CA GLN A 19 -31.24 -67.96 -53.48
C GLN A 19 -30.21 -69.10 -53.46
N ALA A 20 -29.09 -68.92 -52.76
CA ALA A 20 -28.10 -69.98 -52.56
C ALA A 20 -28.71 -71.19 -51.83
N MET A 21 -29.46 -70.95 -50.74
CA MET A 21 -30.18 -72.01 -50.00
C MET A 21 -31.21 -72.72 -50.88
N LYS A 22 -31.97 -71.97 -51.71
CA LYS A 22 -32.95 -72.52 -52.65
C LYS A 22 -32.29 -73.41 -53.71
N ARG A 23 -31.10 -73.04 -54.20
CA ARG A 23 -30.30 -73.86 -55.14
C ARG A 23 -29.75 -75.13 -54.48
N VAL A 24 -29.22 -75.04 -53.26
CA VAL A 24 -28.73 -76.21 -52.50
C VAL A 24 -29.86 -77.19 -52.18
N SER A 25 -31.05 -76.70 -51.82
CA SER A 25 -32.24 -77.54 -51.60
C SER A 25 -32.71 -78.23 -52.89
N LYS A 26 -32.76 -77.51 -54.02
CA LYS A 26 -33.06 -78.11 -55.34
C LYS A 26 -32.04 -79.18 -55.76
N ASN A 27 -30.75 -78.96 -55.51
CA ASN A 27 -29.72 -79.96 -55.77
C ASN A 27 -29.85 -81.19 -54.84
N LYS A 28 -30.27 -81.01 -53.58
CA LYS A 28 -30.54 -82.13 -52.66
C LYS A 28 -31.76 -82.97 -53.08
N GLU A 29 -32.81 -82.34 -53.60
CA GLU A 29 -33.97 -83.05 -54.15
C GLU A 29 -33.60 -83.87 -55.39
N ASN A 30 -32.71 -83.36 -56.25
CA ASN A 30 -32.21 -84.09 -57.42
C ASN A 30 -31.27 -85.26 -57.06
N VAL A 31 -30.53 -85.18 -55.95
CA VAL A 31 -29.63 -86.26 -55.48
C VAL A 31 -30.39 -87.39 -54.76
N ASN A 32 -31.60 -87.14 -54.26
CA ASN A 32 -32.38 -88.11 -53.46
C ASN A 32 -33.07 -89.23 -54.30
N VAL A 33 -32.77 -89.36 -55.60
CA VAL A 33 -33.29 -90.42 -56.48
C VAL A 33 -32.37 -91.65 -56.58
N LYS A 34 -31.17 -91.64 -55.95
CA LYS A 34 -30.28 -92.83 -55.90
C LYS A 34 -29.71 -93.07 -54.51
N LEU A 35 -30.34 -93.98 -53.75
CA LEU A 35 -29.79 -94.72 -52.60
C LEU A 35 -29.24 -96.09 -53.08
N PRO A 36 -28.43 -96.88 -52.31
CA PRO A 36 -28.38 -96.90 -50.84
C PRO A 36 -27.01 -97.09 -50.12
N SER A 37 -27.00 -96.62 -48.86
CA SER A 37 -26.59 -97.26 -47.58
C SER A 37 -25.44 -98.29 -47.53
N ILE A 38 -24.46 -98.06 -46.65
CA ILE A 38 -23.86 -99.07 -45.75
C ILE A 38 -23.23 -98.39 -44.51
N MET A 39 -23.38 -99.08 -43.39
CA MET A 39 -23.01 -98.76 -42.01
C MET A 39 -21.49 -98.74 -41.78
N THR A 40 -20.98 -97.98 -40.80
CA THR A 40 -20.26 -98.49 -39.58
C THR A 40 -19.49 -97.41 -38.80
N THR A 41 -19.67 -97.45 -37.47
CA THR A 41 -18.69 -97.20 -36.38
C THR A 41 -18.00 -95.83 -36.17
N LYS A 42 -18.62 -95.02 -35.30
CA LYS A 42 -18.20 -94.51 -33.96
C LYS A 42 -16.69 -94.35 -33.55
N PRO A 43 -16.41 -93.49 -32.53
CA PRO A 43 -15.28 -92.55 -32.48
C PRO A 43 -14.28 -92.81 -31.32
N ARG A 44 -13.18 -92.04 -31.22
CA ARG A 44 -12.46 -91.92 -29.93
C ARG A 44 -11.69 -90.60 -29.69
N LYS A 45 -12.35 -89.78 -28.88
CA LYS A 45 -11.89 -88.92 -27.76
C LYS A 45 -10.42 -88.96 -27.29
N THR A 46 -9.84 -87.75 -27.22
CA THR A 46 -9.22 -87.01 -26.08
C THR A 46 -8.24 -87.71 -25.12
N THR A 47 -7.12 -87.02 -24.78
CA THR A 47 -6.77 -86.52 -23.42
C THR A 47 -5.47 -85.68 -23.40
N THR A 48 -5.59 -84.37 -23.06
CA THR A 48 -4.87 -83.55 -22.03
C THR A 48 -3.36 -83.72 -21.77
N PRO A 49 -2.56 -82.66 -21.42
CA PRO A 49 -2.75 -81.92 -20.15
C PRO A 49 -2.37 -80.42 -20.05
N THR A 50 -3.16 -79.72 -19.20
CA THR A 50 -2.74 -78.86 -18.06
C THR A 50 -2.01 -77.51 -18.30
N LEU A 51 -2.65 -76.41 -17.87
CA LEU A 51 -2.14 -75.50 -16.81
C LEU A 51 -3.23 -74.56 -16.26
N GLU A 52 -2.94 -73.97 -15.12
CA GLU A 52 -3.78 -73.54 -14.00
C GLU A 52 -4.46 -72.15 -14.07
N GLN A 53 -5.63 -72.08 -13.40
CA GLN A 53 -6.11 -71.08 -12.44
C GLN A 53 -5.70 -69.58 -12.56
N LYS A 54 -6.67 -68.68 -12.80
CA LYS A 54 -7.33 -67.80 -11.78
C LYS A 54 -8.13 -66.64 -12.40
N LYS A 55 -9.36 -66.50 -11.91
CA LYS A 55 -10.14 -65.28 -11.58
C LYS A 55 -10.62 -64.33 -12.70
N SER A 56 -11.87 -64.55 -13.09
CA SER A 56 -13.00 -63.60 -13.05
C SER A 56 -12.72 -62.10 -13.23
N SER A 57 -13.12 -61.56 -14.40
CA SER A 57 -14.06 -60.42 -14.45
C SER A 57 -14.64 -60.28 -15.87
N LEU A 58 -15.96 -60.36 -15.89
CA LEU A 58 -16.93 -59.86 -16.87
C LEU A 58 -16.35 -59.11 -18.08
N SER A 59 -16.43 -59.74 -19.26
CA SER A 59 -16.46 -59.01 -20.52
C SER A 59 -17.53 -59.60 -21.40
N ASN A 60 -18.47 -58.73 -21.77
CA ASN A 60 -19.68 -59.03 -22.51
C ASN A 60 -19.32 -59.60 -23.89
N ARG A 61 -19.78 -60.82 -24.11
CA ARG A 61 -19.83 -61.50 -25.41
C ARG A 61 -20.85 -60.77 -26.28
N ALA A 62 -20.37 -59.74 -26.99
CA ALA A 62 -21.02 -59.28 -28.20
C ALA A 62 -20.69 -60.28 -29.32
N GLU A 63 -21.76 -60.72 -29.99
CA GLU A 63 -21.78 -61.76 -30.99
C GLU A 63 -20.92 -61.37 -32.20
N SER A 64 -19.85 -62.13 -32.44
CA SER A 64 -19.18 -62.14 -33.73
C SER A 64 -20.11 -62.77 -34.76
N ILE A 65 -20.83 -61.93 -35.50
CA ILE A 65 -21.44 -62.30 -36.78
C ILE A 65 -20.38 -62.05 -37.87
N SER A 66 -19.22 -62.71 -37.76
CA SER A 66 -18.30 -62.85 -38.90
C SER A 66 -18.83 -64.02 -39.73
N SER A 67 -19.73 -63.68 -40.65
CA SER A 67 -20.31 -64.59 -41.65
C SER A 67 -19.98 -64.07 -43.05
N GLU A 68 -18.83 -63.42 -43.17
CA GLU A 68 -18.21 -63.02 -44.44
C GLU A 68 -17.57 -64.23 -45.14
N ASP A 69 -17.04 -65.19 -44.38
CA ASP A 69 -16.28 -66.34 -44.91
C ASP A 69 -17.17 -67.45 -45.52
N SER A 70 -18.47 -67.50 -45.19
CA SER A 70 -19.38 -68.52 -45.73
C SER A 70 -19.98 -68.17 -47.09
N LEU A 71 -19.75 -66.95 -47.62
CA LEU A 71 -20.34 -66.49 -48.88
C LEU A 71 -19.35 -66.52 -50.05
N GLU A 72 -18.04 -66.38 -49.81
CA GLU A 72 -17.02 -66.59 -50.84
C GLU A 72 -17.00 -68.04 -51.35
N PHE A 73 -17.36 -69.01 -50.51
CA PHE A 73 -17.39 -70.43 -50.86
C PHE A 73 -18.44 -70.84 -51.91
N PHE A 74 -19.45 -69.99 -52.19
CA PHE A 74 -20.51 -70.31 -53.16
C PHE A 74 -20.36 -69.60 -54.52
N LEU A 75 -19.31 -68.80 -54.69
CA LEU A 75 -19.02 -68.04 -55.92
C LEU A 75 -17.73 -68.54 -56.58
N ASP A 76 -17.45 -69.84 -56.50
CA ASP A 76 -16.32 -70.46 -57.19
C ASP A 76 -16.64 -70.62 -58.70
N ASP A 77 -15.60 -70.54 -59.54
CA ASP A 77 -15.59 -70.34 -61.00
C ASP A 77 -16.11 -71.55 -61.83
N ASP A 78 -16.77 -72.53 -61.19
CA ASP A 78 -17.27 -73.79 -61.75
C ASP A 78 -18.82 -73.83 -61.82
N MET A 79 -19.42 -72.70 -62.21
CA MET A 79 -20.88 -72.59 -62.36
C MET A 79 -21.30 -73.02 -63.78
N ASP A 80 -22.17 -74.03 -63.86
CA ASP A 80 -22.80 -74.50 -65.09
C ASP A 80 -23.54 -73.33 -65.79
N TYR A 81 -23.02 -72.91 -66.96
CA TYR A 81 -23.40 -71.68 -67.66
C TYR A 81 -24.82 -71.71 -68.27
N ASP A 82 -25.52 -72.84 -68.18
CA ASP A 82 -26.81 -73.08 -68.85
C ASP A 82 -28.06 -72.73 -68.01
N LEU A 83 -27.95 -72.37 -66.72
CA LEU A 83 -29.08 -71.88 -65.91
C LEU A 83 -29.03 -70.37 -65.70
N GLU A 84 -29.98 -69.65 -66.31
CA GLU A 84 -30.15 -68.21 -66.13
C GLU A 84 -30.56 -67.89 -64.67
N PRO A 85 -29.76 -67.11 -63.92
CA PRO A 85 -30.07 -66.79 -62.53
C PRO A 85 -31.38 -65.99 -62.40
N GLU A 86 -32.26 -66.38 -61.46
CA GLU A 86 -33.36 -65.52 -61.00
C GLU A 86 -32.74 -64.19 -60.54
N LEU A 87 -33.22 -63.05 -61.06
CA LEU A 87 -32.70 -61.70 -60.76
C LEU A 87 -33.56 -61.02 -59.70
N TYR A 88 -32.92 -60.24 -58.83
CA TYR A 88 -33.61 -59.43 -57.81
C TYR A 88 -34.29 -58.22 -58.46
N PHE A 89 -33.55 -57.54 -59.34
CA PHE A 89 -34.00 -56.37 -60.07
C PHE A 89 -34.81 -56.81 -61.29
N LYS A 90 -36.07 -56.38 -61.38
CA LYS A 90 -36.99 -56.78 -62.46
C LYS A 90 -37.06 -55.73 -63.56
N GLU A 91 -37.06 -54.47 -63.16
CA GLU A 91 -36.98 -53.32 -64.06
C GLU A 91 -35.56 -52.74 -64.08
N PRO A 92 -35.05 -52.31 -65.25
CA PRO A 92 -33.69 -51.76 -65.35
C PRO A 92 -33.47 -50.50 -64.51
N GLU A 93 -34.54 -49.81 -64.12
CA GLU A 93 -34.54 -48.57 -63.33
C GLU A 93 -34.36 -48.82 -61.83
N GLU A 94 -34.72 -50.00 -61.31
CA GLU A 94 -34.69 -50.30 -59.86
C GLU A 94 -33.27 -50.18 -59.27
N LEU A 95 -32.26 -50.69 -59.99
CA LEU A 95 -30.87 -50.58 -59.55
C LEU A 95 -30.38 -49.13 -59.61
N LEU A 96 -30.78 -48.38 -60.64
CA LEU A 96 -30.41 -46.97 -60.78
C LEU A 96 -31.04 -46.14 -59.65
N GLN A 97 -32.27 -46.44 -59.26
CA GLN A 97 -32.94 -45.79 -58.13
C GLN A 97 -32.22 -46.06 -56.81
N VAL A 98 -31.84 -47.32 -56.54
CA VAL A 98 -31.07 -47.68 -55.33
C VAL A 98 -29.71 -46.97 -55.30
N LEU A 99 -29.01 -46.89 -56.44
CA LEU A 99 -27.73 -46.18 -56.53
C LEU A 99 -27.91 -44.66 -56.36
N THR A 100 -28.98 -44.09 -56.89
CA THR A 100 -29.32 -42.66 -56.73
C THR A 100 -29.65 -42.33 -55.27
N GLU A 101 -30.45 -43.17 -54.60
CA GLU A 101 -30.76 -43.01 -53.18
C GLU A 101 -29.50 -43.15 -52.32
N LEU A 102 -28.61 -44.08 -52.67
CA LEU A 102 -27.33 -44.25 -51.98
C LEU A 102 -26.39 -43.07 -52.22
N GLU A 103 -26.40 -42.46 -53.41
CA GLU A 103 -25.68 -41.22 -53.70
C GLU A 103 -26.22 -40.05 -52.86
N GLU A 104 -27.55 -39.89 -52.77
CA GLU A 104 -28.20 -38.87 -51.94
C GLU A 104 -27.90 -39.06 -50.44
N GLN A 105 -27.94 -40.30 -49.95
CA GLN A 105 -27.56 -40.64 -48.57
C GLN A 105 -26.09 -40.34 -48.29
N ASN A 106 -25.19 -40.71 -49.20
CA ASN A 106 -23.77 -40.40 -49.07
C ASN A 106 -23.52 -38.89 -49.07
N LEU A 107 -24.21 -38.13 -49.93
CA LEU A 107 -24.11 -36.68 -49.96
C LEU A 107 -24.60 -36.06 -48.64
N THR A 108 -25.71 -36.55 -48.11
CA THR A 108 -26.25 -36.14 -46.79
C THR A 108 -25.26 -36.45 -45.67
N LEU A 109 -24.63 -37.63 -45.68
CA LEU A 109 -23.60 -38.01 -44.70
C LEU A 109 -22.37 -37.10 -44.78
N VAL A 110 -21.92 -36.76 -46.00
CA VAL A 110 -20.81 -35.82 -46.20
C VAL A 110 -21.16 -34.46 -45.62
N GLN A 111 -22.36 -33.94 -45.90
CA GLN A 111 -22.80 -32.66 -45.36
C GLN A 111 -22.88 -32.70 -43.83
N TYR A 112 -23.47 -33.75 -43.24
CA TYR A 112 -23.53 -33.92 -41.79
C TYR A 112 -22.12 -33.98 -41.16
N SER A 113 -21.16 -34.68 -41.79
CA SER A 113 -19.79 -34.73 -41.29
C SER A 113 -19.12 -33.35 -41.30
N GLN A 114 -19.35 -32.55 -42.34
CA GLN A 114 -18.83 -31.19 -42.44
C GLN A 114 -19.44 -30.26 -41.39
N ASP A 115 -20.76 -30.33 -41.18
CA ASP A 115 -21.46 -29.53 -40.16
C ASP A 115 -20.94 -29.88 -38.75
N VAL A 116 -20.71 -31.16 -38.48
CA VAL A 116 -20.13 -31.63 -37.21
C VAL A 116 -18.69 -31.16 -37.04
N ASP A 117 -17.87 -31.21 -38.10
CA ASP A 117 -16.48 -30.74 -38.09
C ASP A 117 -16.40 -29.23 -37.85
N GLU A 118 -17.25 -28.43 -38.50
CA GLU A 118 -17.32 -26.98 -38.27
C GLU A 118 -17.72 -26.66 -36.82
N ASN A 119 -18.75 -27.34 -36.30
CA ASN A 119 -19.16 -27.16 -34.91
C ASN A 119 -18.05 -27.58 -33.92
N LEU A 120 -17.30 -28.65 -34.24
CA LEU A 120 -16.15 -29.07 -33.44
C LEU A 120 -15.04 -28.02 -33.47
N GLU A 121 -14.75 -27.42 -34.62
CA GLU A 121 -13.78 -26.33 -34.75
C GLU A 121 -14.19 -25.12 -33.90
N ASP A 122 -15.46 -24.76 -33.93
CA ASP A 122 -16.04 -23.69 -33.12
C ASP A 122 -15.94 -23.95 -31.61
N VAL A 123 -16.24 -25.18 -31.18
CA VAL A 123 -16.05 -25.59 -29.78
C VAL A 123 -14.58 -25.49 -29.39
N ASN A 124 -13.66 -25.96 -30.23
CA ASN A 124 -12.22 -25.91 -29.99
C ASN A 124 -11.69 -24.46 -29.93
N LYS A 125 -12.19 -23.56 -30.78
CA LYS A 125 -11.89 -22.12 -30.72
C LYS A 125 -12.32 -21.52 -29.38
N ARG A 126 -13.54 -21.82 -28.92
CA ARG A 126 -14.04 -21.34 -27.61
C ARG A 126 -13.21 -21.92 -26.46
N GLU A 127 -12.84 -23.19 -26.53
CA GLU A 127 -11.98 -23.84 -25.54
C GLU A 127 -10.62 -23.13 -25.45
N LYS A 128 -9.96 -22.87 -26.58
CA LYS A 128 -8.68 -22.14 -26.60
C LYS A 128 -8.80 -20.76 -25.98
N LEU A 129 -9.83 -19.99 -26.33
CA LEU A 129 -10.06 -18.67 -25.72
C LEU A 129 -10.26 -18.75 -24.20
N ILE A 130 -10.95 -19.79 -23.72
CA ILE A 130 -11.14 -20.03 -22.28
C ILE A 130 -9.80 -20.42 -21.64
N GLN A 131 -9.02 -21.32 -22.25
CA GLN A 131 -7.71 -21.71 -21.75
C GLN A 131 -6.76 -20.51 -21.68
N ASP A 132 -6.68 -19.68 -22.72
CA ASP A 132 -5.85 -18.48 -22.74
C ASP A 132 -6.28 -17.48 -21.64
N LYS A 133 -7.59 -17.31 -21.44
CA LYS A 133 -8.12 -16.47 -20.36
C LYS A 133 -7.79 -17.02 -18.97
N ILE A 134 -7.81 -18.34 -18.80
CA ILE A 134 -7.41 -18.99 -17.55
C ILE A 134 -5.91 -18.81 -17.32
N ASN A 135 -5.08 -19.03 -18.34
CA ASN A 135 -3.62 -18.90 -18.24
C ASN A 135 -3.22 -17.46 -17.89
N THR A 136 -3.80 -16.46 -18.56
CA THR A 136 -3.56 -15.04 -18.24
C THR A 136 -3.99 -14.69 -16.81
N ASN A 137 -5.12 -15.22 -16.33
CA ASN A 137 -5.53 -15.05 -14.93
C ASN A 137 -4.55 -15.73 -13.95
N ILE A 138 -4.03 -16.92 -14.28
CA ILE A 138 -3.04 -17.62 -13.45
C ILE A 138 -1.76 -16.79 -13.37
N GLU A 139 -1.26 -16.27 -14.50
CA GLU A 139 -0.08 -15.41 -14.54
C GLU A 139 -0.27 -14.16 -13.68
N PHE A 140 -1.41 -13.48 -13.82
CA PHE A 140 -1.75 -12.32 -13.00
C PHE A 140 -1.77 -12.65 -11.50
N LEU A 141 -2.39 -13.77 -11.11
CA LEU A 141 -2.44 -14.19 -9.71
C LEU A 141 -1.06 -14.55 -9.16
N LEU A 142 -0.19 -15.15 -9.97
CA LEU A 142 1.19 -15.46 -9.59
C LEU A 142 2.00 -14.18 -9.39
N GLU A 143 1.89 -13.22 -10.30
CA GLU A 143 2.56 -11.91 -10.15
C GLU A 143 2.07 -11.17 -8.90
N HIS A 144 0.75 -11.12 -8.70
CA HIS A 144 0.16 -10.49 -7.52
C HIS A 144 0.60 -11.18 -6.22
N LYS A 145 0.70 -12.52 -6.21
CA LYS A 145 1.23 -13.29 -5.08
C LYS A 145 2.67 -12.90 -4.76
N GLU A 146 3.54 -12.81 -5.76
CA GLU A 146 4.93 -12.43 -5.55
C GLU A 146 5.07 -10.98 -5.09
N MET A 147 4.26 -10.07 -5.64
CA MET A 147 4.16 -8.69 -5.16
C MET A 147 3.75 -8.64 -3.67
N LEU A 148 2.74 -9.41 -3.28
CA LEU A 148 2.24 -9.42 -1.91
C LEU A 148 3.26 -10.00 -0.92
N LYS A 149 4.00 -11.04 -1.33
CA LYS A 149 5.12 -11.56 -0.55
C LYS A 149 6.22 -10.52 -0.36
N ALA A 150 6.61 -9.81 -1.43
CA ALA A 150 7.60 -8.74 -1.33
C ALA A 150 7.13 -7.62 -0.40
N ASN A 151 5.83 -7.30 -0.41
CA ASN A 151 5.25 -6.34 0.53
C ASN A 151 5.30 -6.84 1.98
N CYS A 152 5.01 -8.12 2.22
CA CYS A 152 5.10 -8.74 3.54
C CYS A 152 6.52 -8.63 4.10
N VAL A 153 7.54 -8.99 3.31
CA VAL A 153 8.95 -8.89 3.72
C VAL A 153 9.32 -7.45 4.05
N ARG A 154 8.94 -6.47 3.22
CA ARG A 154 9.21 -5.05 3.49
C ARG A 154 8.53 -4.55 4.76
N GLU A 155 7.31 -4.97 5.02
CA GLU A 155 6.59 -4.57 6.23
C GLU A 155 7.17 -5.26 7.48
N GLU A 156 7.62 -6.51 7.37
CA GLU A 156 8.33 -7.23 8.43
C GLU A 156 9.68 -6.56 8.76
N GLU A 157 10.47 -6.18 7.74
CA GLU A 157 11.71 -5.41 7.92
C GLU A 157 11.45 -4.08 8.63
N LYS A 158 10.41 -3.35 8.21
CA LYS A 158 10.01 -2.09 8.83
C LYS A 158 9.52 -2.28 10.26
N ALA A 159 8.79 -3.37 10.53
CA ALA A 159 8.35 -3.72 11.88
C ALA A 159 9.55 -4.03 12.79
N ALA A 160 10.53 -4.79 12.28
CA ALA A 160 11.77 -5.09 12.99
C ALA A 160 12.62 -3.84 13.23
N GLU A 161 12.71 -2.92 12.25
CA GLU A 161 13.39 -1.64 12.41
C GLU A 161 12.71 -0.77 13.49
N LEU A 162 11.38 -0.69 13.48
CA LEU A 162 10.61 0.04 14.48
C LEU A 162 10.75 -0.59 15.88
N GLU A 163 10.76 -1.91 15.98
CA GLU A 163 11.01 -2.62 17.23
C GLU A 163 12.42 -2.30 17.76
N LEU A 164 13.44 -2.37 16.90
CA LEU A 164 14.80 -2.00 17.26
C LEU A 164 14.88 -0.54 17.70
N ARG A 165 14.24 0.37 16.97
CA ARG A 165 14.18 1.80 17.33
C ARG A 165 13.48 2.01 18.66
N SER A 166 12.37 1.33 18.90
CA SER A 166 11.65 1.36 20.16
C SER A 166 12.53 0.84 21.30
N ARG A 167 13.24 -0.27 21.08
CA ARG A 167 14.15 -0.86 22.05
C ARG A 167 15.35 0.05 22.34
N LEU A 168 15.92 0.69 21.33
CA LEU A 168 17.00 1.67 21.50
C LEU A 168 16.52 2.91 22.26
N PHE A 169 15.29 3.37 21.99
CA PHE A 169 14.69 4.49 22.71
C PHE A 169 14.34 4.12 24.16
N SER A 170 13.98 2.86 24.42
CA SER A 170 13.68 2.35 25.77
C SER A 170 14.89 1.82 26.54
N PHE A 171 16.07 1.70 25.91
CA PHE A 171 17.30 1.24 26.57
C PHE A 171 17.95 2.32 27.44
N GLY A 172 17.62 3.59 27.20
CA GLY A 172 17.79 4.59 28.25
C GLY A 172 16.65 4.45 29.26
N GLU A 173 16.92 4.61 30.55
CA GLU A 173 15.92 5.09 31.51
C GLU A 173 15.47 6.49 31.06
N CYS A 174 14.79 6.57 29.91
CA CYS A 174 14.09 7.75 29.51
C CYS A 174 12.89 7.76 30.45
N ASN A 175 13.03 8.52 31.53
CA ASN A 175 11.94 8.88 32.40
C ASN A 175 10.88 9.54 31.51
N SER A 176 10.01 8.75 30.89
CA SER A 176 9.00 9.20 29.92
C SER A 176 8.19 10.33 30.53
N ASP A 177 7.83 10.16 31.80
CA ASP A 177 7.16 11.18 32.62
C ASP A 177 7.97 12.47 32.75
N ALA A 178 9.30 12.41 32.88
CA ALA A 178 10.14 13.60 32.96
C ALA A 178 10.25 14.31 31.60
N GLN A 179 10.33 13.53 30.51
CA GLN A 179 10.35 14.07 29.15
C GLN A 179 8.99 14.69 28.78
N GLU A 180 7.87 14.07 29.14
CA GLU A 180 6.53 14.59 28.93
C GLU A 180 6.31 15.88 29.74
N LYS A 181 6.72 15.89 31.02
CA LYS A 181 6.73 17.12 31.84
C LYS A 181 7.58 18.23 31.22
N LEU A 182 8.73 17.89 30.62
CA LEU A 182 9.57 18.85 29.92
C LEU A 182 8.86 19.40 28.68
N ILE A 183 8.27 18.54 27.84
CA ILE A 183 7.51 18.93 26.64
C ILE A 183 6.35 19.86 27.02
N ASP A 184 5.60 19.53 28.08
CA ASP A 184 4.53 20.38 28.59
C ASP A 184 5.04 21.74 29.07
N SER A 185 6.17 21.75 29.77
CA SER A 185 6.80 22.98 30.25
C SER A 185 7.26 23.88 29.09
N LEU A 186 7.79 23.27 28.02
CA LEU A 186 8.21 23.97 26.80
C LEU A 186 7.00 24.47 26.03
N SER A 187 5.96 23.65 25.87
CA SER A 187 4.69 24.04 25.24
C SER A 187 4.06 25.23 25.95
N LYS A 188 4.04 25.23 27.29
CA LYS A 188 3.60 26.37 28.11
C LYS A 188 4.44 27.63 27.86
N LYS A 189 5.77 27.51 27.82
CA LYS A 189 6.66 28.65 27.50
C LYS A 189 6.45 29.17 26.08
N ILE A 190 6.31 28.30 25.09
CA ILE A 190 6.06 28.67 23.70
C ILE A 190 4.73 29.41 23.59
N ASN A 191 3.68 28.93 24.27
CA ASN A 191 2.39 29.62 24.33
C ASN A 191 2.51 31.00 24.96
N GLN A 192 3.29 31.13 26.04
CA GLN A 192 3.54 32.42 26.69
C GLN A 192 4.24 33.40 25.75
N VAL A 193 5.31 32.98 25.07
CA VAL A 193 6.05 33.82 24.13
C VAL A 193 5.16 34.22 22.94
N TYR A 194 4.41 33.28 22.38
CA TYR A 194 3.48 33.54 21.29
C TYR A 194 2.43 34.58 21.67
N LYS A 195 1.82 34.46 22.87
CA LYS A 195 0.85 35.44 23.38
C LYS A 195 1.43 36.84 23.50
N VAL A 196 2.69 36.97 23.94
CA VAL A 196 3.37 38.27 24.06
C VAL A 196 3.73 38.86 22.70
N CYS A 197 4.19 38.04 21.76
CA CYS A 197 4.68 38.53 20.47
C CYS A 197 3.57 38.82 19.45
N ILE A 198 2.49 38.03 19.45
CA ILE A 198 1.44 38.04 18.41
C ILE A 198 0.05 38.31 18.99
N GLY A 199 -0.28 37.71 20.16
CA GLY A 199 -1.59 37.83 20.80
C GLY A 199 -2.33 36.49 20.94
N ASP A 200 -3.54 36.52 21.50
CA ASP A 200 -4.27 35.32 21.94
C ASP A 200 -5.16 34.66 20.86
N ALA A 201 -5.26 35.26 19.66
CA ALA A 201 -6.26 34.89 18.67
C ALA A 201 -6.09 33.48 18.06
N GLU A 202 -4.88 32.89 18.07
CA GLU A 202 -4.60 31.60 17.41
C GLU A 202 -3.80 30.60 18.26
N VAL A 203 -3.84 30.75 19.59
CA VAL A 203 -3.02 29.91 20.48
C VAL A 203 -3.50 28.45 20.50
N GLY A 204 -4.79 28.18 20.24
CA GLY A 204 -5.36 26.83 20.31
C GLY A 204 -5.17 25.96 19.06
N SER A 205 -5.00 26.57 17.88
CA SER A 205 -5.01 25.85 16.59
C SER A 205 -3.62 25.47 16.08
N LEU A 206 -2.57 26.09 16.60
CA LEU A 206 -1.21 25.95 16.09
C LEU A 206 -0.36 24.98 16.93
N ASN A 207 0.38 24.11 16.22
CA ASN A 207 1.44 23.28 16.79
C ASN A 207 2.56 24.17 17.40
N PRO A 208 3.19 23.78 18.52
CA PRO A 208 4.37 24.46 19.07
C PRO A 208 5.42 24.91 18.03
N VAL A 209 5.72 24.08 17.03
CA VAL A 209 6.66 24.44 15.95
C VAL A 209 6.10 25.56 15.08
N GLN A 210 4.83 25.48 14.70
CA GLN A 210 4.15 26.53 13.92
C GLN A 210 4.09 27.87 14.68
N LYS A 211 3.88 27.82 16.01
CA LYS A 211 3.93 29.01 16.87
C LYS A 211 5.29 29.69 16.83
N LEU A 212 6.38 28.92 16.91
CA LEU A 212 7.74 29.45 16.83
C LEU A 212 8.02 30.10 15.48
N VAL A 213 7.59 29.48 14.37
CA VAL A 213 7.74 30.06 13.02
C VAL A 213 7.03 31.41 12.88
N LYS A 214 5.83 31.56 13.45
CA LYS A 214 5.13 32.86 13.44
C LYS A 214 5.84 33.90 14.29
N VAL A 215 6.38 33.52 15.46
CA VAL A 215 7.18 34.43 16.31
C VAL A 215 8.43 34.88 15.57
N GLU A 216 9.12 33.96 14.90
CA GLU A 216 10.28 34.27 14.05
C GLU A 216 9.91 35.23 12.93
N SER A 217 8.82 34.97 12.21
CA SER A 217 8.32 35.87 11.16
C SER A 217 8.07 37.28 11.70
N ARG A 218 7.44 37.40 12.88
CA ARG A 218 7.18 38.68 13.53
C ARG A 218 8.47 39.41 13.93
N LEU A 219 9.50 38.67 14.37
CA LEU A 219 10.79 39.25 14.69
C LEU A 219 11.49 39.82 13.46
N VAL A 220 11.42 39.13 12.31
CA VAL A 220 11.93 39.63 11.04
C VAL A 220 11.22 40.91 10.63
N GLU A 221 9.87 40.91 10.62
CA GLU A 221 9.08 42.11 10.30
C GLU A 221 9.44 43.33 11.16
N LEU A 222 9.63 43.12 12.47
CA LEU A 222 10.01 44.19 13.39
C LEU A 222 11.43 44.70 13.13
N SER A 223 12.34 43.81 12.73
CA SER A 223 13.71 44.19 12.39
C SER A 223 13.74 45.03 11.11
N ASP A 224 13.02 44.60 10.07
CA ASP A 224 12.86 45.37 8.83
C ASP A 224 12.23 46.73 9.10
N LEU A 225 11.21 46.79 9.98
CA LEU A 225 10.58 48.04 10.37
C LEU A 225 11.58 48.98 11.05
N ILE A 226 12.45 48.47 11.95
CA ILE A 226 13.49 49.25 12.62
C ILE A 226 14.52 49.78 11.61
N GLU A 227 14.94 48.96 10.64
CA GLU A 227 15.88 49.38 9.59
C GLU A 227 15.29 50.42 8.64
N SER A 228 13.98 50.35 8.38
CA SER A 228 13.27 51.31 7.54
C SER A 228 13.07 52.69 8.17
N ILE A 229 13.35 52.85 9.48
CA ILE A 229 13.15 54.13 10.18
C ILE A 229 14.15 55.17 9.63
N PRO A 230 13.67 56.31 9.09
CA PRO A 230 14.55 57.36 8.57
C PRO A 230 15.48 57.90 9.65
N LYS A 231 16.77 58.02 9.33
CA LYS A 231 17.80 58.53 10.24
C LYS A 231 17.49 59.96 10.68
N GLU A 232 16.88 60.76 9.81
CA GLU A 232 16.47 62.14 10.08
C GLU A 232 15.44 62.21 11.23
N ASN A 233 14.51 61.25 11.29
CA ASN A 233 13.50 61.19 12.34
C ASN A 233 14.16 60.85 13.69
N VAL A 234 15.09 59.89 13.68
CA VAL A 234 15.85 59.50 14.87
C VAL A 234 16.68 60.67 15.39
N GLU A 235 17.40 61.36 14.51
CA GLU A 235 18.21 62.54 14.87
C GLU A 235 17.34 63.72 15.34
N ALA A 236 16.15 63.94 14.76
CA ALA A 236 15.23 64.96 15.22
C ALA A 236 14.73 64.66 16.64
N ILE A 237 14.36 63.40 16.92
CA ILE A 237 13.95 62.94 18.24
C ILE A 237 15.10 63.09 19.24
N GLU A 238 16.33 62.70 18.88
CA GLU A 238 17.51 62.86 19.74
C GLU A 238 17.76 64.34 20.06
N ARG A 239 17.71 65.22 19.05
CA ARG A 239 17.84 66.67 19.25
C ARG A 239 16.74 67.23 20.15
N MET A 240 15.49 66.78 20.00
CA MET A 240 14.40 67.18 20.89
C MET A 240 14.64 66.70 22.32
N LYS A 241 15.00 65.43 22.53
CA LYS A 241 15.29 64.90 23.87
C LYS A 241 16.48 65.60 24.53
N GLN A 242 17.51 65.93 23.76
CA GLN A 242 18.67 66.67 24.25
C GLN A 242 18.34 68.13 24.55
N LYS A 243 17.43 68.76 23.79
CA LYS A 243 16.89 70.09 24.11
C LYS A 243 16.05 70.06 25.38
N GLU A 244 15.17 69.06 25.54
CA GLU A 244 14.36 68.86 26.74
C GLU A 244 15.22 68.68 27.99
N ARG A 245 16.24 67.80 27.93
CA ARG A 245 17.20 67.63 29.03
C ARG A 245 17.92 68.94 29.40
N ARG A 246 18.37 69.70 28.40
CA ARG A 246 19.01 71.02 28.61
C ARG A 246 18.05 72.02 29.22
N GLN A 247 16.81 72.03 28.75
CA GLN A 247 15.77 72.92 29.26
C GLN A 247 15.44 72.61 30.72
N LYS A 248 15.26 71.33 31.07
CA LYS A 248 15.01 70.86 32.43
C LYS A 248 16.12 71.31 33.39
N LEU A 249 17.40 71.20 32.98
CA LEU A 249 18.54 71.66 33.78
C LEU A 249 18.55 73.19 34.00
N ARG A 250 18.18 73.98 32.97
CA ARG A 250 18.09 75.44 33.09
C ARG A 250 16.96 75.85 34.02
N GLU A 251 15.79 75.23 33.86
CA GLU A 251 14.63 75.48 34.72
C GLU A 251 14.93 75.15 36.17
N GLU A 252 15.63 74.05 36.44
CA GLU A 252 16.08 73.67 37.78
C GLU A 252 17.03 74.71 38.38
N LYS A 253 18.06 75.16 37.63
CA LYS A 253 18.99 76.22 38.07
C LYS A 253 18.30 77.56 38.33
N VAL A 254 17.37 77.97 37.45
CA VAL A 254 16.61 79.22 37.63
C VAL A 254 15.72 79.12 38.87
N LYS A 255 15.05 77.97 39.06
CA LYS A 255 14.20 77.72 40.23
C LYS A 255 15.00 77.72 41.53
N GLU A 256 16.22 77.20 41.53
CA GLU A 256 17.13 77.25 42.68
C GLU A 256 17.58 78.67 43.00
N LYS A 257 18.00 79.46 42.00
CA LYS A 257 18.33 80.89 42.19
C LYS A 257 17.14 81.69 42.69
N GLN A 258 15.94 81.43 42.17
CA GLN A 258 14.71 82.08 42.63
C GLN A 258 14.38 81.70 44.08
N LYS A 259 14.56 80.44 44.48
CA LYS A 259 14.39 80.01 45.89
C LYS A 259 15.36 80.77 46.80
N HIS A 260 16.64 80.81 46.44
CA HIS A 260 17.65 81.53 47.23
C HIS A 260 17.37 83.04 47.31
N GLN A 261 16.93 83.68 46.23
CA GLN A 261 16.52 85.09 46.26
C GLN A 261 15.28 85.33 47.13
N LYS A 262 14.26 84.47 47.01
CA LYS A 262 13.06 84.51 47.85
C LYS A 262 13.40 84.33 49.32
N GLU A 263 14.31 83.42 49.65
CA GLU A 263 14.78 83.18 51.01
C GLU A 263 15.52 84.41 51.57
N ARG A 264 16.46 84.99 50.80
CA ARG A 264 17.15 86.23 51.19
C ARG A 264 16.18 87.38 51.44
N LEU A 265 15.20 87.57 50.55
CA LEU A 265 14.18 88.61 50.70
C LEU A 265 13.34 88.36 51.95
N LYS A 266 12.95 87.11 52.18
CA LYS A 266 12.18 86.70 53.38
C LYS A 266 12.96 86.98 54.66
N THR A 267 14.22 86.58 54.74
CA THR A 267 15.08 86.85 55.92
C THR A 267 15.33 88.35 56.12
N ALA A 268 15.47 89.13 55.04
CA ALA A 268 15.61 90.58 55.14
C ALA A 268 14.33 91.24 55.67
N LEU A 269 13.16 90.81 55.20
CA LEU A 269 11.86 91.29 55.66
C LEU A 269 11.63 90.91 57.13
N GLU A 270 11.94 89.67 57.52
CA GLU A 270 11.91 89.22 58.93
C GLU A 270 12.88 90.02 59.81
N ARG A 271 14.08 90.36 59.31
CA ARG A 271 15.05 91.21 60.03
C ARG A 271 14.55 92.65 60.18
N ALA A 272 13.89 93.21 59.18
CA ALA A 272 13.33 94.55 59.23
C ALA A 272 12.13 94.63 60.20
N GLY A 273 11.32 93.57 60.29
CA GLY A 273 10.22 93.47 61.25
C GLY A 273 10.65 93.09 62.67
N ALA A 274 11.86 92.58 62.87
CA ALA A 274 12.38 92.22 64.19
C ALA A 274 12.68 93.47 65.02
N GLN A 275 12.14 93.53 66.24
CA GLN A 275 12.41 94.66 67.13
C GLN A 275 13.90 94.76 67.51
N PRO A 276 14.45 95.98 67.67
CA PRO A 276 15.86 96.20 68.00
C PRO A 276 16.31 95.40 69.23
N LYS A 277 17.36 94.58 69.07
CA LYS A 277 17.92 93.79 70.18
C LYS A 277 18.57 94.72 71.21
N LYS A 278 18.08 94.69 72.45
CA LYS A 278 18.67 95.40 73.60
C LYS A 278 20.06 94.80 73.91
N LYS A 279 21.12 95.61 73.81
CA LYS A 279 22.49 95.15 74.09
C LYS A 279 22.73 95.08 75.60
N LEU A 280 22.86 93.87 76.14
CA LEU A 280 23.38 93.64 77.49
C LEU A 280 24.91 93.62 77.46
N GLY A 281 25.54 94.79 77.33
CA GLY A 281 26.98 94.98 77.57
C GLY A 281 27.94 93.99 76.89
N ARG A 282 29.17 93.90 77.41
CA ARG A 282 30.20 92.96 76.95
C ARG A 282 30.16 91.73 77.86
N GLN A 283 29.92 90.54 77.30
CA GLN A 283 29.94 89.29 78.06
C GLN A 283 31.35 89.10 78.67
N LEU A 284 31.42 88.80 79.97
CA LEU A 284 32.68 88.56 80.66
C LEU A 284 33.36 87.31 80.08
N ILE A 285 34.49 87.49 79.40
CA ILE A 285 35.31 86.38 78.91
C ILE A 285 36.09 85.83 80.10
N TYR A 286 35.79 84.60 80.51
CA TYR A 286 36.54 83.92 81.56
C TYR A 286 37.94 83.57 81.03
N ARG A 287 38.99 83.95 81.78
CA ARG A 287 40.39 83.57 81.48
C ARG A 287 40.77 82.34 82.30
N SER A 288 41.65 81.51 81.76
CA SER A 288 42.18 80.32 82.46
C SER A 288 42.99 80.71 83.71
N LYS A 289 42.90 79.92 84.78
CA LYS A 289 43.67 80.10 86.02
C LYS A 289 45.16 79.75 85.79
N PRO A 290 46.13 80.44 86.43
CA PRO A 290 47.55 80.16 86.28
C PRO A 290 47.95 78.79 86.89
N PRO A 291 49.01 78.12 86.38
CA PRO A 291 49.40 76.79 86.85
C PRO A 291 50.10 76.86 88.21
N SER A 292 49.60 76.16 89.23
CA SER A 292 50.25 76.00 90.53
C SER A 292 51.34 74.92 90.46
N GLY A 293 52.58 75.30 90.74
CA GLY A 293 53.72 74.37 90.75
C GLY A 293 53.75 73.50 92.01
N ASN A 294 53.47 72.20 91.87
CA ASN A 294 54.44 71.14 92.17
C ASN A 294 53.89 69.72 91.99
N LYS A 295 54.74 68.90 91.35
CA LYS A 295 54.86 67.43 91.36
C LYS A 295 53.76 66.58 90.69
N ARG A 296 54.07 66.29 89.42
CA ARG A 296 54.00 65.01 88.68
C ARG A 296 53.07 63.92 89.23
N GLU A 297 52.07 63.57 88.42
CA GLU A 297 51.67 62.18 88.19
C GLU A 297 51.30 62.01 86.71
N LEU A 298 51.89 61.00 86.07
CA LEU A 298 51.72 60.68 84.65
C LEU A 298 50.35 60.03 84.43
N LEU A 299 49.52 60.58 83.54
CA LEU A 299 48.39 59.84 82.98
C LEU A 299 48.30 59.99 81.45
N LEU A 300 48.81 58.94 80.81
CA LEU A 300 48.28 58.24 79.63
C LEU A 300 47.48 59.07 78.62
N VAL A 301 48.14 59.43 77.52
CA VAL A 301 47.50 59.78 76.25
C VAL A 301 46.70 58.58 75.77
N LYS A 302 45.39 58.75 75.57
CA LYS A 302 44.61 57.90 74.65
C LYS A 302 44.10 58.77 73.51
N ASP A 303 44.73 58.59 72.37
CA ASP A 303 44.23 58.98 71.05
C ASP A 303 42.79 58.52 70.86
N THR A 304 41.92 59.44 70.47
CA THR A 304 40.65 59.12 69.81
C THR A 304 40.40 60.08 68.64
N ARG A 305 40.97 59.69 67.49
CA ARG A 305 40.27 59.57 66.20
C ARG A 305 39.20 60.63 65.90
N THR A 306 39.61 61.78 65.35
CA THR A 306 38.75 62.65 64.49
C THR A 306 39.61 63.38 63.44
N LYS A 307 40.43 62.64 62.69
CA LYS A 307 41.21 63.18 61.56
C LYS A 307 40.90 62.55 60.19
N SER A 308 39.88 61.71 60.09
CA SER A 308 39.59 60.95 58.86
C SER A 308 38.45 61.52 58.00
N LEU A 309 38.12 62.82 58.09
CA LEU A 309 37.08 63.42 57.22
C LEU A 309 37.52 64.72 56.51
N GLU A 310 38.61 65.36 56.93
CA GLU A 310 39.12 66.58 56.28
C GLU A 310 40.10 66.30 55.12
N GLU A 311 40.65 65.08 55.01
CA GLU A 311 41.63 64.74 53.97
C GLU A 311 41.02 64.24 52.65
N GLU A 312 39.72 63.92 52.60
CA GLU A 312 39.06 63.39 51.39
C GLU A 312 38.49 64.49 50.47
N TYR A 313 38.50 65.76 50.89
CA TYR A 313 37.95 66.88 50.11
C TYR A 313 39.02 67.68 49.35
N PHE A 314 40.31 67.44 49.60
CA PHE A 314 41.39 68.25 49.02
C PHE A 314 42.16 67.61 47.86
N PHE A 315 41.91 66.34 47.55
CA PHE A 315 42.51 65.67 46.40
C PHE A 315 41.50 64.74 45.70
N THR A 316 40.57 65.32 44.94
CA THR A 316 39.94 64.67 43.79
C THR A 316 39.92 65.61 42.60
#